data_AF-A0AAV0C357-F1
#
_entry.id   AF-A0AAV0C357-F1
#
_cell.length_a   1.000
_cell.length_b   1.000
_cell.length_c   1.000
_cell.angle_alpha   90.00
_cell.angle_beta   90.00
_cell.angle_gamma   90.00
#
_symmetry.space_group_name_H-M   'P 1'
#
loop_
_entity.id
_entity.type
_entity.pdbx_description
1 polymer ?
#
loop_
_entity_poly.entity_id
_entity_poly.type
_entity_poly.pdbx_seq_one_letter_code
_entity_poly.pdbx_strand_id
1 'polypeptide(L)'
;MLASPVVNTYPLSSYTFGTKEPKMEKDTSVADRLARMKVNYMKEGMRTSVEGILLVQEHNHPHILLLQIGNTFCKLPGGRLKPGENEIDGLKRKLSSKLAANSSTIQPDWQIGECVAVWWRPNFETIMYPYCPPHITKPKVLQKAILGSSL
;
A
#
# COMPACT_ATOMS: atom_id res chain seq x y z
N MET A 1 20.26 10.49 -22.48
CA MET A 1 18.87 10.41 -22.01
C MET A 1 18.74 9.16 -21.16
N LEU A 2 18.25 9.25 -19.91
CA LEU A 2 17.93 8.05 -19.15
C LEU A 2 16.74 7.38 -19.85
N ALA A 3 16.85 6.10 -20.18
CA ALA A 3 15.74 5.35 -20.75
C ALA A 3 14.57 5.37 -19.75
N SER A 4 13.37 5.67 -20.22
CA SER A 4 12.19 5.60 -19.36
C SER A 4 11.93 4.16 -18.96
N PRO A 5 11.64 3.87 -17.68
CA PRO A 5 11.34 2.51 -17.24
C PRO A 5 10.09 1.99 -17.97
N VAL A 6 10.20 0.78 -18.50
CA VAL A 6 9.11 0.09 -19.21
C VAL A 6 8.38 -0.82 -18.23
N VAL A 7 7.06 -0.70 -18.19
CA VAL A 7 6.18 -1.53 -17.35
C VAL A 7 5.24 -2.32 -18.24
N ASN A 8 5.26 -3.63 -18.10
CA ASN A 8 4.33 -4.51 -18.82
C ASN A 8 2.98 -4.53 -18.11
N THR A 9 1.90 -4.42 -18.88
CA THR A 9 0.53 -4.56 -18.40
C THR A 9 -0.19 -5.65 -19.18
N TYR A 10 -1.03 -6.42 -18.49
CA TYR A 10 -1.81 -7.49 -19.09
C TYR A 10 -3.31 -7.16 -19.07
N PRO A 11 -4.11 -7.69 -20.01
CA PRO A 11 -5.56 -7.51 -20.01
C PRO A 11 -6.18 -7.86 -18.66
N LEU A 12 -7.20 -7.10 -18.22
CA LEU A 12 -7.95 -7.39 -16.99
C LEU A 12 -8.50 -8.83 -16.99
N SER A 13 -8.89 -9.34 -18.15
CA SER A 13 -9.37 -10.71 -18.35
C SER A 13 -8.33 -11.80 -18.09
N SER A 14 -7.05 -11.46 -17.97
CA SER A 14 -5.99 -12.39 -17.56
C SER A 14 -5.97 -12.65 -16.04
N TYR A 15 -6.76 -11.91 -15.26
CA TYR A 15 -6.82 -12.02 -13.80
C TYR A 15 -8.17 -12.55 -13.35
N THR A 16 -8.16 -13.48 -12.38
CA THR A 16 -9.37 -14.02 -11.75
C THR A 16 -9.50 -13.48 -10.34
N PHE A 17 -10.67 -12.93 -10.01
CA PHE A 17 -10.96 -12.40 -8.69
C PHE A 17 -11.81 -13.38 -7.89
N GLY A 18 -11.18 -13.99 -6.88
CA GLY A 18 -11.86 -14.85 -5.91
C GLY A 18 -12.25 -14.09 -4.64
N THR A 19 -13.06 -14.74 -3.81
CA THR A 19 -13.43 -14.27 -2.47
C THR A 19 -12.73 -15.09 -1.39
N LYS A 20 -12.35 -14.43 -0.30
CA LYS A 20 -11.87 -15.07 0.93
C LYS A 20 -12.51 -14.42 2.15
N GLU A 21 -12.16 -14.88 3.36
CA GLU A 21 -12.77 -14.38 4.58
C GLU A 21 -12.57 -12.87 4.72
N PRO A 22 -13.63 -12.14 5.15
CA PRO A 22 -13.57 -10.70 5.27
C PRO A 22 -12.53 -10.29 6.32
N LYS A 23 -11.70 -9.32 5.95
CA LYS A 23 -10.70 -8.74 6.85
C LYS A 23 -11.24 -7.46 7.47
N MET A 24 -11.63 -7.53 8.74
CA MET A 24 -12.13 -6.37 9.47
C MET A 24 -11.06 -5.29 9.61
N GLU A 25 -11.48 -4.03 9.47
CA GLU A 25 -10.63 -2.89 9.80
C GLU A 25 -10.39 -2.85 11.31
N LYS A 26 -9.19 -2.41 11.69
CA LYS A 26 -8.78 -2.46 13.10
C LYS A 26 -9.40 -1.37 13.96
N ASP A 27 -9.82 -0.26 13.34
CA ASP A 27 -10.34 0.92 14.02
C ASP A 27 -11.78 1.13 13.57
N THR A 28 -12.68 1.36 14.52
CA THR A 28 -14.11 1.62 14.26
C THR A 28 -14.39 3.06 13.85
N SER A 29 -13.46 3.97 14.12
CA SER A 29 -13.58 5.38 13.76
C SER A 29 -12.23 6.00 13.38
N VAL A 30 -12.27 7.18 12.77
CA VAL A 30 -11.07 7.99 12.51
C VAL A 30 -10.38 8.41 13.80
N ALA A 31 -11.15 8.70 14.86
CA ALA A 31 -10.61 9.10 16.15
C ALA A 31 -9.79 7.96 16.79
N ASP A 32 -10.32 6.73 16.79
CA ASP A 32 -9.63 5.55 17.32
C ASP A 32 -8.31 5.31 16.57
N ARG A 33 -8.34 5.47 15.24
CA ARG A 33 -7.15 5.35 14.39
C ARG A 33 -6.07 6.37 14.77
N LEU A 34 -6.44 7.62 15.01
CA LEU A 34 -5.50 8.68 15.40
C LEU A 34 -4.98 8.49 16.83
N ALA A 35 -5.84 8.07 17.77
CA ALA A 35 -5.45 7.76 19.14
C ALA A 35 -4.41 6.62 19.16
N ARG A 36 -4.68 5.53 18.45
CA ARG A 36 -3.74 4.41 18.29
C ARG A 36 -2.45 4.83 17.60
N MET A 37 -2.52 5.71 16.60
CA MET A 37 -1.32 6.25 15.95
C MET A 37 -0.45 7.01 16.95
N LYS A 38 -1.06 7.83 17.83
CA LYS A 38 -0.35 8.56 18.88
C LYS A 38 0.36 7.62 19.86
N VAL A 39 -0.34 6.60 20.36
CA VAL A 39 0.23 5.59 21.27
C VAL A 39 1.41 4.86 20.62
N ASN A 40 1.23 4.37 19.38
CA ASN A 40 2.30 3.67 18.67
C ASN A 40 3.50 4.57 18.40
N TYR A 41 3.27 5.84 18.09
CA TYR A 41 4.34 6.80 17.83
C TYR A 41 5.21 7.05 19.07
N MET A 42 4.59 7.17 20.25
CA MET A 42 5.34 7.35 21.49
C MET A 42 6.20 6.13 21.84
N LYS A 43 5.77 4.93 21.43
CA LYS A 43 6.49 3.67 21.70
C LYS A 43 7.58 3.36 20.67
N GLU A 44 7.28 3.56 19.40
CA GLU A 44 8.06 3.01 18.27
C GLU A 44 8.55 4.09 17.30
N GLY A 45 8.17 5.36 17.51
CA GLY A 45 8.51 6.47 16.62
C GLY A 45 7.68 6.51 15.34
N MET A 46 8.27 7.06 14.28
CA MET A 46 7.60 7.26 13.00
C MET A 46 7.11 5.94 12.40
N ARG A 47 5.88 5.93 11.91
CA ARG A 47 5.32 4.79 11.17
C ARG A 47 5.79 4.84 9.71
N THR A 48 6.39 3.76 9.22
CA THR A 48 6.60 3.55 7.78
C THR A 48 5.51 2.64 7.22
N SER A 49 4.93 3.00 6.08
CA SER A 49 3.93 2.19 5.35
C SER A 49 4.27 2.11 3.87
N VAL A 50 3.92 0.99 3.25
CA VAL A 50 4.09 0.74 1.82
C VAL A 50 2.75 0.41 1.20
N GLU A 51 2.50 0.90 -0.01
CA GLU A 51 1.32 0.65 -0.81
C GLU A 51 1.72 0.19 -2.21
N GLY A 52 1.06 -0.85 -2.71
CA GLY A 52 1.29 -1.40 -4.03
C GLY A 52 0.36 -0.80 -5.06
N ILE A 53 0.90 -0.27 -6.15
CA ILE A 53 0.14 0.13 -7.34
C ILE A 53 0.20 -1.05 -8.31
N LEU A 54 -0.94 -1.72 -8.47
CA LEU A 54 -1.08 -2.87 -9.37
C LEU A 54 -1.76 -2.39 -10.65
N LEU A 55 -1.06 -2.55 -11.78
CA LEU A 55 -1.54 -2.13 -13.09
C LEU A 55 -2.08 -3.31 -13.89
N VAL A 56 -3.21 -3.07 -14.54
CA VAL A 56 -3.79 -3.93 -15.57
C VAL A 56 -4.19 -3.03 -16.74
N GLN A 57 -4.63 -3.61 -17.85
CA GLN A 57 -5.17 -2.82 -18.95
C GLN A 57 -6.50 -3.38 -19.44
N GLU A 58 -7.34 -2.49 -19.94
CA GLU A 58 -8.56 -2.85 -20.66
C GLU A 58 -8.68 -1.90 -21.84
N HIS A 59 -8.88 -2.42 -23.05
CA HIS A 59 -8.93 -1.63 -24.28
C HIS A 59 -7.73 -0.69 -24.48
N ASN A 60 -6.50 -1.15 -24.17
CA ASN A 60 -5.26 -0.35 -24.22
C ASN A 60 -5.24 0.86 -23.27
N HIS A 61 -6.09 0.88 -22.25
CA HIS A 61 -6.08 1.90 -21.20
C HIS A 61 -5.60 1.31 -19.87
N PRO A 62 -4.59 1.90 -19.21
CA PRO A 62 -4.08 1.41 -17.94
C PRO A 62 -5.09 1.67 -16.82
N HIS A 63 -5.30 0.67 -15.98
CA HIS A 63 -6.17 0.73 -14.81
C HIS A 63 -5.37 0.35 -13.56
N ILE A 64 -5.69 1.01 -12.44
CA ILE A 64 -5.12 0.69 -11.12
C ILE A 64 -6.14 -0.14 -10.34
N LEU A 65 -5.71 -1.29 -9.83
CA LEU A 65 -6.55 -2.08 -8.94
C LEU A 65 -6.61 -1.47 -7.54
N LEU A 66 -7.83 -1.21 -7.05
CA LEU A 66 -8.09 -0.63 -5.73
C LEU A 66 -8.93 -1.59 -4.88
N LEU A 67 -8.72 -1.55 -3.58
CA LEU A 67 -9.60 -2.18 -2.60
C LEU A 67 -10.71 -1.20 -2.22
N GLN A 68 -11.93 -1.50 -2.63
CA GLN A 68 -13.12 -0.74 -2.24
C GLN A 68 -13.65 -1.20 -0.88
N ILE A 69 -14.01 -0.24 -0.02
CA ILE A 69 -14.65 -0.46 1.28
C ILE A 69 -15.96 0.33 1.29
N GLY A 70 -17.08 -0.37 1.41
CA GLY A 70 -18.39 0.24 1.22
C GLY A 70 -18.51 0.85 -0.17
N ASN A 71 -19.13 2.03 -0.29
CA ASN A 71 -19.44 2.62 -1.60
C ASN A 71 -18.52 3.78 -2.00
N THR A 72 -17.75 4.35 -1.08
CA THR A 72 -17.05 5.63 -1.31
C THR A 72 -15.58 5.62 -0.93
N PHE A 73 -15.08 4.55 -0.31
CA PHE A 73 -13.72 4.49 0.18
C PHE A 73 -12.88 3.51 -0.63
N CYS A 74 -11.81 4.01 -1.23
CA CYS A 74 -10.85 3.21 -1.99
C CYS A 74 -9.47 3.32 -1.35
N LYS A 75 -8.73 2.20 -1.34
CA LYS A 75 -7.34 2.17 -0.87
C LYS A 75 -6.49 1.29 -1.76
N LEU A 76 -5.20 1.64 -1.85
CA LEU A 76 -4.21 0.72 -2.41
C LEU A 76 -3.98 -0.47 -1.47
N PRO A 77 -3.68 -1.66 -2.00
CA PRO A 77 -3.26 -2.79 -1.19
C PRO A 77 -1.88 -2.51 -0.57
N GLY A 78 -1.79 -2.56 0.75
CA GLY A 78 -0.54 -2.25 1.46
C GLY A 78 -0.66 -2.25 2.98
N GLY A 79 0.25 -1.57 3.65
CA GLY A 79 0.12 -1.24 5.06
C GLY A 79 1.43 -0.97 5.78
N ARG A 80 1.33 -0.89 7.12
CA ARG A 80 2.45 -0.62 8.02
C ARG A 80 3.54 -1.71 7.98
N LEU A 81 4.79 -1.29 7.87
CA LEU A 81 5.97 -2.15 8.02
C LEU A 81 6.25 -2.46 9.50
N LYS A 82 6.85 -3.62 9.77
CA LYS A 82 7.42 -3.94 11.08
C LYS A 82 8.71 -3.14 11.29
N PRO A 83 9.15 -2.91 12.54
CA PRO A 83 10.45 -2.30 12.81
C PRO A 83 11.57 -3.09 12.11
N GLY A 84 12.44 -2.39 11.38
CA GLY A 84 13.57 -3.00 10.64
C GLY A 84 13.20 -3.79 9.39
N GLU A 85 11.93 -3.88 9.01
CA GLU A 85 11.50 -4.63 7.83
C GLU A 85 11.80 -3.88 6.53
N ASN A 86 12.34 -4.59 5.54
CA ASN A 86 12.58 -4.06 4.21
C ASN A 86 11.25 -3.72 3.50
N GLU A 87 11.25 -2.64 2.71
CA GLU A 87 10.06 -2.13 2.03
C GLU A 87 9.50 -3.13 1.00
N ILE A 88 10.37 -3.80 0.25
CA ILE A 88 10.01 -4.80 -0.76
C ILE A 88 9.37 -6.01 -0.07
N ASP A 89 10.08 -6.63 0.87
CA ASP A 89 9.58 -7.82 1.60
C ASP A 89 8.30 -7.51 2.37
N GLY A 90 8.25 -6.33 2.98
CA GLY A 90 7.09 -5.83 3.67
C GLY A 90 5.89 -5.69 2.74
N LEU A 91 6.09 -5.13 1.54
CA LEU A 91 5.04 -5.01 0.54
C LEU A 91 4.59 -6.37 0.02
N LYS A 92 5.51 -7.28 -0.35
CA LYS A 92 5.17 -8.67 -0.73
C LYS A 92 4.29 -9.34 0.33
N ARG A 93 4.71 -9.25 1.60
CA ARG A 93 3.92 -9.77 2.74
C ARG A 93 2.54 -9.12 2.85
N LYS A 94 2.40 -7.81 2.59
CA LYS A 94 1.10 -7.11 2.63
C LYS A 94 0.21 -7.53 1.46
N LEU A 95 0.75 -7.64 0.25
CA LEU A 95 0.03 -8.08 -0.94
C LEU A 95 -0.46 -9.51 -0.76
N SER A 96 0.39 -10.47 -0.38
CA SER A 96 -0.04 -11.84 -0.09
C SER A 96 -1.14 -11.90 0.96
N SER A 97 -0.97 -11.18 2.08
CA SER A 97 -1.98 -11.17 3.14
C SER A 97 -3.34 -10.62 2.68
N LYS A 98 -3.37 -9.69 1.72
CA LYS A 98 -4.60 -9.04 1.24
C LYS A 98 -5.22 -9.74 0.03
N LEU A 99 -4.41 -10.20 -0.91
CA LEU A 99 -4.85 -10.58 -2.26
C LEU A 99 -4.60 -12.05 -2.60
N ALA A 100 -3.58 -12.68 -2.01
CA ALA A 100 -3.34 -14.10 -2.31
C ALA A 100 -4.49 -14.96 -1.78
N ALA A 101 -4.76 -16.06 -2.50
CA ALA A 101 -5.67 -17.11 -2.09
C ALA A 101 -5.17 -17.81 -0.81
N ASN A 102 -6.07 -18.43 -0.05
CA ASN A 102 -5.74 -19.19 1.17
C ASN A 102 -5.15 -20.58 0.87
N SER A 103 -4.50 -20.75 -0.28
CA SER A 103 -3.89 -22.01 -0.68
C SER A 103 -2.40 -21.99 -0.37
N SER A 104 -1.90 -23.01 0.32
CA SER A 104 -0.45 -23.20 0.53
C SER A 104 0.25 -23.62 -0.77
N THR A 105 -0.48 -24.13 -1.76
CA THR A 105 0.06 -24.66 -3.01
C THR A 105 0.32 -23.58 -4.05
N ILE A 106 -0.41 -22.47 -4.01
CA ILE A 106 -0.28 -21.37 -4.99
C ILE A 106 -0.05 -20.07 -4.24
N GLN A 107 1.21 -19.61 -4.22
CA GLN A 107 1.59 -18.30 -3.70
C GLN A 107 2.02 -17.41 -4.87
N PRO A 108 1.47 -16.19 -5.00
CA PRO A 108 1.90 -15.27 -6.05
C PRO A 108 3.36 -14.87 -5.87
N ASP A 109 4.13 -14.88 -6.95
CA ASP A 109 5.46 -14.29 -6.98
C ASP A 109 5.36 -12.80 -7.29
N TRP A 110 5.15 -12.00 -6.24
CA TRP A 110 5.05 -10.56 -6.36
C TRP A 110 6.37 -9.95 -6.86
N GLN A 111 6.33 -9.32 -8.02
CA GLN A 111 7.42 -8.51 -8.54
C GLN A 111 7.19 -7.06 -8.09
N ILE A 112 8.13 -6.54 -7.30
CA ILE A 112 8.07 -5.19 -6.74
C ILE A 112 9.07 -4.33 -7.48
N GLY A 113 8.56 -3.29 -8.15
CA GLY A 113 9.35 -2.34 -8.92
C GLY A 113 9.72 -1.10 -8.12
N GLU A 114 9.75 0.03 -8.81
CA GLU A 114 10.25 1.29 -8.27
C GLU A 114 9.24 1.99 -7.35
N CYS A 115 9.78 2.82 -6.45
CA CYS A 115 8.96 3.75 -5.67
C CYS A 115 8.58 4.95 -6.54
N VAL A 116 7.27 5.16 -6.73
CA VAL A 116 6.74 6.21 -7.61
C VAL A 116 6.23 7.43 -6.86
N ALA A 117 5.93 7.30 -5.56
CA ALA A 117 5.50 8.42 -4.74
C ALA A 117 5.87 8.22 -3.26
N VAL A 118 6.14 9.34 -2.59
CA VAL A 118 6.41 9.40 -1.15
C VAL A 118 5.52 10.46 -0.53
N TRP A 119 4.78 10.07 0.50
CA TRP A 119 3.86 10.93 1.24
C TRP A 119 4.24 11.00 2.71
N TRP A 120 4.19 12.21 3.26
CA TRP A 120 4.55 12.50 4.64
C TRP A 120 3.35 13.02 5.41
N ARG A 121 3.13 12.47 6.59
CA ARG A 121 2.14 12.97 7.56
C ARG A 121 2.87 13.68 8.70
N PRO A 122 2.78 15.02 8.83
CA PRO A 122 3.51 15.75 9.86
C PRO A 122 2.89 15.61 11.27
N ASN A 123 1.56 15.54 11.35
CA ASN A 123 0.77 15.61 12.59
C ASN A 123 -0.14 14.39 12.77
N PHE A 124 -0.77 14.26 13.94
CA PHE A 124 -1.79 13.23 14.21
C PHE A 124 -3.15 13.62 13.60
N GLU A 125 -3.14 13.92 12.31
CA GLU A 125 -4.28 14.37 11.50
C GLU A 125 -4.31 13.57 10.20
N THR A 126 -5.34 13.72 9.36
CA THR A 126 -5.51 12.93 8.13
C THR A 126 -4.68 13.42 6.93
N ILE A 127 -4.23 14.67 6.95
CA ILE A 127 -3.55 15.31 5.81
C ILE A 127 -2.16 14.71 5.60
N MET A 128 -1.78 14.56 4.33
CA MET A 128 -0.45 14.14 3.89
C MET A 128 0.07 15.08 2.80
N TYR A 129 1.39 15.16 2.68
CA TYR A 129 2.08 16.01 1.71
C TYR A 129 3.07 15.18 0.88
N PRO A 130 3.28 15.48 -0.41
CA PRO A 130 4.23 14.75 -1.26
C PRO A 130 5.70 15.13 -0.99
N TYR A 131 5.96 15.81 0.14
CA TYR A 131 7.27 16.21 0.63
C TYR A 131 7.21 16.30 2.16
N CYS A 132 8.35 16.26 2.85
CA CYS A 132 8.39 16.56 4.28
C CYS A 132 8.30 18.10 4.45
N PRO A 133 7.25 18.65 5.11
CA PRO A 133 7.11 20.10 5.20
C PRO A 133 8.27 20.77 5.97
N PRO A 134 8.60 22.03 5.66
CA PRO A 134 9.65 22.76 6.37
C PRO A 134 9.44 22.76 7.89
N HIS A 135 10.54 22.71 8.64
CA HIS A 135 10.58 22.69 10.11
C HIS A 135 9.97 21.44 10.79
N ILE A 136 9.42 20.49 10.02
CA ILE A 136 8.97 19.20 10.55
C ILE A 136 10.16 18.25 10.68
N THR A 137 10.71 18.14 11.89
CA THR A 137 11.83 17.22 12.20
C THR A 137 11.36 15.83 12.65
N LYS A 138 10.09 15.70 13.04
CA LYS A 138 9.51 14.48 13.64
C LYS A 138 8.14 14.13 13.02
N PRO A 139 8.10 13.78 11.73
CA PRO A 139 6.85 13.36 11.06
C PRO A 139 6.28 12.08 11.68
N LYS A 140 4.97 11.87 11.56
CA LYS A 140 4.25 10.73 12.16
C LYS A 140 4.18 9.53 11.25
N VAL A 141 4.06 9.76 9.94
CA VAL A 141 3.99 8.68 8.93
C VAL A 141 4.83 9.05 7.71
N LEU A 142 5.60 8.07 7.24
CA LEU A 142 6.16 8.00 5.90
C LEU A 142 5.41 6.91 5.14
N GLN A 143 4.77 7.27 4.03
CA GLN A 143 4.05 6.34 3.16
C GLN A 143 4.68 6.33 1.78
N LYS A 144 5.05 5.15 1.29
CA LYS A 144 5.62 4.96 -0.05
C LYS A 144 4.67 4.19 -0.93
N ALA A 145 4.39 4.71 -2.12
CA ALA A 145 3.69 3.98 -3.16
C ALA A 145 4.72 3.38 -4.12
N ILE A 146 4.60 2.08 -4.37
CA ILE A 146 5.57 1.29 -5.12
C ILE A 146 4.81 0.50 -6.18
N LEU A 147 5.37 0.46 -7.39
CA LEU A 147 4.80 -0.33 -8.46
C LEU A 147 4.90 -1.82 -8.12
N GLY A 148 3.82 -2.56 -8.30
CA GLY A 148 3.81 -4.01 -8.13
C GLY A 148 3.12 -4.69 -9.31
N SER A 149 3.58 -5.88 -9.65
CA SER A 149 2.89 -6.78 -10.57
C SER A 149 2.86 -8.19 -9.99
N SER A 150 1.75 -8.90 -10.22
CA SER A 150 1.72 -10.36 -10.11
C SER A 150 1.90 -10.92 -11.52
N LEU A 151 2.91 -11.78 -11.69
CA LEU A 151 2.99 -12.69 -12.83
C LEU A 151 1.97 -13.81 -12.63
#